data_AF-A0A4R4KT60-F1
#
_entry.id   AF-A0A4R4KT60-F1
#
_cell.length_a   1.000
_cell.length_b   1.000
_cell.length_c   1.000
_cell.angle_alpha   90.00
_cell.angle_beta   90.00
_cell.angle_gamma   90.00
#
_symmetry.space_group_name_H-M   'P 1'
#
loop_
_entity.id
_entity.type
_entity.pdbx_description
1 polymer ?
#
loop_
_entity_poly.entity_id
_entity_poly.type
_entity_poly.pdbx_seq_one_letter_code
_entity_poly.pdbx_strand_id
1 'polypeptide(L)'
;AAGSARPPAAQLDDLRRSAERFTEAVAAMPVGAWSATVETHRGPWPAAMLVWGRLREVEVHHVDLAVGYRPADWPPAFAQHLLHEVVSNLTGRADTPAMVLRFDGTRHALVIGEPEGAPVVTGPPAELAAWLIGRSRGDTLAVTPDGPLPTPPEWV
;
A
#
# COMPACT_ATOMS: atom_id res chain seq x y z
N ALA A 1 -15.28 16.41 6.05
CA ALA A 1 -13.97 16.95 5.61
C ALA A 1 -13.66 18.24 6.36
N ALA A 2 -13.07 18.14 7.55
CA ALA A 2 -12.49 19.32 8.18
C ALA A 2 -11.14 19.61 7.48
N GLY A 3 -10.94 20.83 7.00
CA GLY A 3 -9.64 21.30 6.50
C GLY A 3 -9.39 21.30 4.98
N SER A 4 -10.20 20.63 4.16
CA SER A 4 -10.03 20.60 2.68
C SER A 4 -10.34 21.94 2.01
N ALA A 5 -11.24 22.73 2.58
CA ALA A 5 -11.58 24.07 2.09
C ALA A 5 -10.58 25.16 2.52
N ARG A 6 -9.53 24.81 3.29
CA ARG A 6 -8.50 25.77 3.70
C ARG A 6 -7.66 26.21 2.50
N PRO A 7 -7.14 27.45 2.48
CA PRO A 7 -6.24 27.91 1.43
C PRO A 7 -4.99 27.01 1.30
N PRO A 8 -4.39 26.88 0.09
CA PRO A 8 -3.21 26.02 -0.12
C PRO A 8 -2.05 26.29 0.84
N ALA A 9 -1.75 27.55 1.14
CA ALA A 9 -0.71 27.90 2.11
C ALA A 9 -0.99 27.33 3.51
N ALA A 10 -2.24 27.38 3.97
CA ALA A 10 -2.63 26.82 5.25
C ALA A 10 -2.57 25.28 5.27
N GLN A 11 -2.88 24.63 4.15
CA GLN A 11 -2.74 23.17 4.00
C GLN A 11 -1.26 22.76 4.03
N LEU A 12 -0.39 23.49 3.32
CA LEU A 12 1.05 23.24 3.27
C LEU A 12 1.69 23.44 4.65
N ASP A 13 1.33 24.51 5.36
CA ASP A 13 1.83 24.74 6.71
C ASP A 13 1.36 23.68 7.69
N ASP A 14 0.14 23.16 7.54
CA ASP A 14 -0.37 22.07 8.35
C ASP A 14 0.35 20.75 8.08
N LEU A 15 0.65 20.46 6.80
CA LEU A 15 1.46 19.30 6.41
C LEU A 15 2.85 19.37 7.04
N ARG A 16 3.53 20.53 6.97
CA ARG A 16 4.86 20.73 7.59
C ARG A 16 4.82 20.52 9.10
N ARG A 17 3.93 21.23 9.80
CA ARG A 17 3.82 21.12 11.26
C ARG A 17 3.44 19.72 11.73
N SER A 18 2.55 19.02 11.00
CA SER A 18 2.17 17.65 11.36
C SER A 18 3.31 16.66 11.10
N ALA A 19 4.10 16.85 10.05
CA ALA A 19 5.30 16.05 9.81
C ALA A 19 6.36 16.28 10.90
N GLU A 20 6.63 17.53 11.27
CA GLU A 20 7.57 17.89 12.35
C GLU A 20 7.17 17.22 13.68
N ARG A 21 5.90 17.37 14.10
CA ARG A 21 5.40 16.73 15.33
C ARG A 21 5.53 15.20 15.30
N PHE A 22 5.30 14.58 14.14
CA PHE A 22 5.48 13.13 14.01
C PHE A 22 6.95 12.75 14.18
N THR A 23 7.86 13.46 13.51
CA THR A 23 9.30 13.22 13.62
C THR A 23 9.80 13.41 15.06
N GLU A 24 9.36 14.45 15.75
CA GLU A 24 9.68 14.69 17.17
C GLU A 24 9.16 13.55 18.06
N ALA A 25 7.92 13.10 17.86
CA ALA A 25 7.33 12.01 18.63
C ALA A 25 8.07 10.67 18.42
N VAL A 26 8.44 10.36 17.17
CA VAL A 26 9.24 9.16 16.86
C VAL A 26 10.63 9.24 17.49
N ALA A 27 11.28 10.40 17.43
CA ALA A 27 12.60 10.60 18.03
C ALA A 27 12.59 10.50 19.56
N ALA A 28 11.48 10.89 20.19
CA ALA A 28 11.32 10.81 21.65
C ALA A 28 10.88 9.41 22.13
N MET A 29 10.61 8.46 21.24
CA MET A 29 9.98 7.18 21.57
C MET A 29 10.94 6.25 22.35
N PRO A 30 10.63 5.87 23.61
CA PRO A 30 11.45 4.92 24.35
C PRO A 30 11.46 3.55 23.67
N VAL A 31 12.62 2.87 23.69
CA VAL A 31 12.78 1.57 23.00
C VAL A 31 11.70 0.56 23.38
N GLY A 32 11.39 0.42 24.67
CA GLY A 32 10.36 -0.52 25.15
C GLY A 32 8.91 -0.13 24.80
N ALA A 33 8.67 1.13 24.42
CA ALA A 33 7.32 1.58 24.06
C ALA A 33 6.93 1.18 22.63
N TRP A 34 7.89 0.82 21.76
CA TRP A 34 7.60 0.44 20.37
C TRP A 34 6.73 -0.82 20.25
N SER A 35 6.78 -1.72 21.24
CA SER A 35 5.95 -2.93 21.29
C SER A 35 4.60 -2.71 21.98
N ALA A 36 4.31 -1.51 22.50
CA ALA A 36 3.03 -1.23 23.12
C ALA A 36 1.91 -1.32 22.09
N THR A 37 0.81 -1.98 22.45
CA THR A 37 -0.39 -2.04 21.61
C THR A 37 -1.14 -0.70 21.68
N VAL A 38 -1.48 -0.15 20.52
CA VAL A 38 -2.28 1.07 20.34
C VAL A 38 -3.53 0.75 19.53
N GLU A 39 -4.63 1.44 19.84
CA GLU A 39 -5.88 1.31 19.07
C GLU A 39 -5.84 2.20 17.82
N THR A 40 -6.23 1.62 16.68
CA THR A 40 -6.34 2.33 15.40
C THR A 40 -7.69 2.07 14.76
N HIS A 41 -8.02 2.80 13.69
CA HIS A 41 -9.23 2.52 12.90
C HIS A 41 -9.23 1.13 12.24
N ARG A 42 -8.06 0.49 12.12
CA ARG A 42 -7.89 -0.88 11.60
C ARG A 42 -7.75 -1.92 12.72
N GLY A 43 -8.00 -1.53 13.97
CA GLY A 43 -7.84 -2.36 15.16
C GLY A 43 -6.49 -2.17 15.88
N PRO A 44 -6.18 -3.04 16.86
CA PRO A 44 -5.01 -2.92 17.72
C PRO A 44 -3.71 -3.27 16.99
N TRP A 45 -2.72 -2.37 17.02
CA TRP A 45 -1.39 -2.58 16.43
C TRP A 45 -0.26 -2.29 17.43
N PRO A 46 0.93 -2.92 17.29
CA PRO A 46 2.13 -2.42 17.95
C PRO A 46 2.44 -0.99 17.49
N ALA A 47 2.89 -0.12 18.39
CA ALA A 47 3.22 1.27 18.08
C ALA A 47 4.24 1.41 16.93
N ALA A 48 5.16 0.45 16.78
CA ALA A 48 6.10 0.39 15.66
C ALA A 48 5.41 0.40 14.28
N MET A 49 4.21 -0.15 14.17
CA MET A 49 3.45 -0.18 12.90
C MET A 49 2.97 1.22 12.47
N LEU A 50 2.96 2.21 13.37
CA LEU A 50 2.62 3.59 13.01
C LEU A 50 3.66 4.21 12.07
N VAL A 51 4.93 3.81 12.17
CA VAL A 51 5.99 4.27 11.26
C VAL A 51 5.77 3.71 9.86
N TRP A 52 5.44 2.42 9.77
CA TRP A 52 5.04 1.80 8.51
C TRP A 52 3.78 2.47 7.92
N GLY A 53 2.75 2.67 8.76
CA GLY A 53 1.54 3.38 8.36
C GLY A 53 1.84 4.76 7.78
N ARG A 54 2.70 5.56 8.45
CA ARG A 54 3.11 6.87 7.95
C ARG A 54 3.84 6.79 6.61
N LEU A 55 4.76 5.84 6.44
CA LEU A 55 5.47 5.65 5.18
C LEU A 55 4.48 5.33 4.04
N ARG A 56 3.53 4.44 4.30
CA ARG A 56 2.46 4.08 3.34
C ARG A 56 1.62 5.28 2.92
N GLU A 57 1.19 6.11 3.87
CA GLU A 57 0.46 7.34 3.57
C GLU A 57 1.26 8.27 2.66
N VAL A 58 2.56 8.46 2.94
CA VAL A 58 3.41 9.36 2.14
C VAL A 58 3.62 8.81 0.74
N GLU A 59 4.04 7.56 0.61
CA GLU A 59 4.39 6.95 -0.68
C GLU A 59 3.17 6.79 -1.59
N VAL A 60 2.03 6.36 -1.05
CA VAL A 60 0.79 6.20 -1.83
C VAL A 60 0.19 7.55 -2.18
N HIS A 61 0.04 8.47 -1.22
CA HIS A 61 -0.62 9.75 -1.52
C HIS A 61 0.26 10.72 -2.30
N HIS A 62 1.59 10.52 -2.35
CA HIS A 62 2.42 11.27 -3.28
C HIS A 62 2.11 10.90 -4.74
N VAL A 63 1.76 9.64 -5.03
CA VAL A 63 1.22 9.23 -6.34
C VAL A 63 -0.10 9.95 -6.61
N ASP A 64 -0.99 10.01 -5.60
CA ASP A 64 -2.30 10.66 -5.73
C ASP A 64 -2.22 12.17 -6.02
N LEU A 65 -1.12 12.84 -5.66
CA LEU A 65 -0.89 14.25 -6.02
C LEU A 65 -0.76 14.47 -7.54
N ALA A 66 -0.46 13.42 -8.32
CA ALA A 66 -0.37 13.46 -9.78
C ALA A 66 0.61 14.52 -10.33
N VAL A 67 1.72 14.76 -9.60
CA VAL A 67 2.77 15.74 -9.96
C VAL A 67 4.07 15.10 -10.49
N GLY A 68 3.98 13.87 -11.00
CA GLY A 68 5.10 13.16 -11.63
C GLY A 68 5.74 12.06 -10.81
N TYR A 69 5.40 11.93 -9.52
CA TYR A 69 5.75 10.76 -8.71
C TYR A 69 4.82 9.59 -9.04
N ARG A 70 5.41 8.44 -9.37
CA ARG A 70 4.70 7.25 -9.88
C ARG A 70 5.00 6.03 -9.01
N PRO A 71 4.18 4.96 -9.06
CA PRO A 71 4.50 3.70 -8.40
C PRO A 71 5.90 3.16 -8.73
N ALA A 72 6.34 3.35 -9.98
CA ALA A 72 7.69 2.98 -10.42
C ALA A 72 8.84 3.71 -9.67
N ASP A 73 8.55 4.83 -9.01
CA ASP A 73 9.50 5.60 -8.20
C ASP A 73 9.56 5.12 -6.74
N TRP A 74 8.65 4.23 -6.33
CA TRP A 74 8.66 3.69 -4.97
C TRP A 74 9.96 2.94 -4.67
N PRO A 75 10.52 3.11 -3.45
CA PRO A 75 11.64 2.29 -3.01
C PRO A 75 11.31 0.78 -3.13
N PRO A 76 12.21 -0.06 -3.65
CA PRO A 76 11.91 -1.49 -3.86
C PRO A 76 11.43 -2.22 -2.60
N ALA A 77 12.02 -1.92 -1.44
CA ALA A 77 11.62 -2.50 -0.16
C ALA A 77 10.20 -2.07 0.24
N PHE A 78 9.80 -0.84 -0.05
CA PHE A 78 8.44 -0.35 0.19
C PHE A 78 7.44 -1.10 -0.70
N ALA A 79 7.71 -1.16 -2.01
CA ALA A 79 6.84 -1.83 -2.96
C ALA A 79 6.62 -3.30 -2.62
N GLN A 80 7.69 -4.03 -2.27
CA GLN A 80 7.59 -5.42 -1.84
C GLN A 80 6.79 -5.56 -0.54
N HIS A 81 7.05 -4.73 0.48
CA HIS A 81 6.31 -4.81 1.74
C HIS A 81 4.82 -4.50 1.56
N LEU A 82 4.50 -3.44 0.80
CA LEU A 82 3.12 -3.08 0.46
C LEU A 82 2.41 -4.21 -0.28
N LEU A 83 3.06 -4.83 -1.28
CA LEU A 83 2.48 -5.95 -2.02
C LEU A 83 2.09 -7.11 -1.09
N HIS A 84 2.95 -7.49 -0.15
CA HIS A 84 2.65 -8.56 0.81
C HIS A 84 1.53 -8.16 1.79
N GLU A 85 1.53 -6.91 2.28
CA GLU A 85 0.43 -6.40 3.11
C GLU A 85 -0.91 -6.46 2.36
N VAL A 86 -0.96 -5.99 1.11
CA VAL A 86 -2.20 -5.94 0.32
C VAL A 86 -2.70 -7.34 0.03
N VAL A 87 -1.82 -8.27 -0.36
CA VAL A 87 -2.20 -9.69 -0.52
C VAL A 87 -2.77 -10.25 0.77
N SER A 88 -2.10 -10.04 1.91
CA SER A 88 -2.57 -10.52 3.21
C SER A 88 -3.94 -9.95 3.60
N ASN A 89 -4.22 -8.68 3.26
CA ASN A 89 -5.51 -8.05 3.52
C ASN A 89 -6.63 -8.58 2.62
N LEU A 90 -6.27 -9.03 1.41
CA LEU A 90 -7.19 -9.55 0.42
C LEU A 90 -7.46 -11.06 0.59
N THR A 91 -6.54 -11.81 1.20
CA THR A 91 -6.74 -13.23 1.48
C THR A 91 -7.96 -13.45 2.38
N GLY A 92 -8.88 -14.32 1.95
CA GLY A 92 -10.08 -14.69 2.71
C GLY A 92 -11.27 -13.73 2.57
N ARG A 93 -11.11 -12.61 1.85
CA ARG A 93 -12.22 -11.72 1.51
C ARG A 93 -13.09 -12.34 0.42
N ALA A 94 -14.39 -12.47 0.69
CA ALA A 94 -15.35 -13.10 -0.22
C ALA A 94 -15.56 -12.34 -1.54
N ASP A 95 -15.28 -11.03 -1.55
CA ASP A 95 -15.38 -10.15 -2.72
C ASP A 95 -14.08 -10.09 -3.55
N THR A 96 -13.04 -10.83 -3.17
CA THR A 96 -11.76 -10.81 -3.88
C THR A 96 -11.66 -11.95 -4.90
N PRO A 97 -11.45 -11.66 -6.19
CA PRO A 97 -11.25 -12.71 -7.19
C PRO A 97 -9.94 -13.46 -6.95
N ALA A 98 -9.94 -14.76 -7.23
CA ALA A 98 -8.74 -15.58 -7.13
C ALA A 98 -7.70 -15.17 -8.19
N MET A 99 -6.43 -15.11 -7.80
CA MET A 99 -5.32 -14.77 -8.68
C MET A 99 -3.98 -15.24 -8.11
N VAL A 100 -3.02 -15.49 -9.00
CA VAL A 100 -1.64 -15.80 -8.65
C VAL A 100 -0.74 -14.67 -9.12
N LEU A 101 0.02 -14.05 -8.22
CA LEU A 101 0.89 -12.92 -8.52
C LEU A 101 2.35 -13.38 -8.62
N ARG A 102 3.04 -12.98 -9.68
CA ARG A 102 4.46 -13.27 -9.90
C ARG A 102 5.27 -11.99 -10.14
N PHE A 103 6.41 -11.90 -9.46
CA PHE A 103 7.34 -10.78 -9.58
C PHE A 103 8.80 -11.26 -9.41
N ASP A 104 9.72 -10.42 -9.88
CA ASP A 104 11.17 -10.52 -9.61
C ASP A 104 11.86 -11.85 -9.98
N GLY A 105 11.32 -12.61 -10.95
CA GLY A 105 11.86 -13.92 -11.31
C GLY A 105 11.92 -14.92 -10.13
N THR A 106 11.21 -14.61 -9.04
CA THR A 106 11.20 -15.41 -7.83
C THR A 106 10.40 -16.70 -8.06
N ARG A 107 10.81 -17.78 -7.39
CA ARG A 107 10.07 -19.05 -7.48
C ARG A 107 8.74 -19.02 -6.74
N HIS A 108 8.57 -18.10 -5.78
CA HIS A 108 7.40 -18.05 -4.92
C HIS A 108 6.42 -17.01 -5.45
N ALA A 109 5.26 -17.49 -5.89
CA ALA A 109 4.14 -16.63 -6.20
C ALA A 109 3.38 -16.26 -4.93
N LEU A 110 2.74 -15.08 -4.93
CA LEU A 110 1.72 -14.76 -3.95
C LEU A 110 0.36 -15.22 -4.48
N VAL A 111 -0.49 -15.75 -3.61
CA VAL A 111 -1.78 -16.34 -4.01
C VAL A 111 -2.89 -15.67 -3.23
N ILE A 112 -3.94 -15.28 -3.94
CA ILE A 112 -5.20 -14.82 -3.36
C ILE A 112 -6.28 -15.80 -3.83
N GLY A 113 -7.06 -16.35 -2.90
CA GLY A 113 -8.11 -17.34 -3.20
C GLY A 113 -7.56 -18.70 -3.66
N GLU A 114 -8.41 -19.49 -4.32
CA GLU A 114 -8.05 -20.82 -4.83
C GLU A 114 -7.17 -20.70 -6.10
N PRO A 115 -5.94 -21.25 -6.11
CA PRO A 115 -5.02 -21.06 -7.22
C PRO A 115 -5.38 -21.88 -8.47
N GLU A 116 -6.16 -22.95 -8.33
CA GLU A 116 -6.51 -23.81 -9.46
C GLU A 116 -7.43 -23.09 -10.45
N GLY A 117 -6.96 -22.92 -11.69
CA GLY A 117 -7.67 -22.18 -12.72
C GLY A 117 -7.61 -20.65 -12.58
N ALA A 118 -6.95 -20.12 -11.55
CA ALA A 118 -6.80 -18.68 -11.36
C ALA A 118 -5.81 -18.08 -12.38
N PRO A 119 -6.08 -16.87 -12.90
CA PRO A 119 -5.14 -16.19 -13.77
C PRO A 119 -3.85 -15.83 -13.03
N VAL A 120 -2.73 -15.96 -13.73
CA VAL A 120 -1.40 -15.54 -13.27
C VAL A 120 -1.15 -14.12 -13.74
N VAL A 121 -1.00 -13.18 -12.80
CA VAL A 121 -0.65 -11.79 -13.07
C VAL A 121 0.83 -11.57 -12.78
N THR A 122 1.57 -11.04 -13.75
CA THR A 122 3.03 -10.87 -13.68
C THR A 122 3.43 -9.43 -13.92
N GLY A 123 4.33 -8.90 -13.08
CA GLY A 123 4.91 -7.57 -13.26
C GLY A 123 5.83 -7.18 -12.11
N PRO A 124 6.38 -5.95 -12.15
CA PRO A 124 7.16 -5.41 -11.03
C PRO A 124 6.32 -5.32 -9.74
N PRO A 125 6.91 -5.51 -8.54
CA PRO A 125 6.17 -5.43 -7.28
C PRO A 125 5.39 -4.13 -7.10
N ALA A 126 5.97 -3.01 -7.54
CA ALA A 126 5.34 -1.69 -7.45
C ALA A 126 4.07 -1.60 -8.31
N GLU A 127 4.10 -2.12 -9.54
CA GLU A 127 2.95 -2.11 -10.44
C GLU A 127 1.85 -3.06 -9.96
N LEU A 128 2.24 -4.24 -9.45
CA LEU A 128 1.29 -5.19 -8.83
C LEU A 128 0.61 -4.56 -7.62
N ALA A 129 1.38 -3.96 -6.70
CA ALA A 129 0.84 -3.30 -5.52
C ALA A 129 -0.09 -2.14 -5.92
N ALA A 130 0.35 -1.26 -6.83
CA ALA A 130 -0.44 -0.12 -7.29
C ALA A 130 -1.76 -0.54 -7.95
N TRP A 131 -1.75 -1.60 -8.76
CA TRP A 131 -2.97 -2.16 -9.35
C TRP A 131 -3.92 -2.72 -8.27
N LEU A 132 -3.41 -3.51 -7.32
CA LEU A 132 -4.22 -4.08 -6.24
C LEU A 132 -4.86 -3.01 -5.34
N ILE A 133 -4.20 -1.87 -5.14
CA ILE A 133 -4.75 -0.75 -4.35
C ILE A 133 -5.53 0.27 -5.20
N GLY A 134 -5.76 0.00 -6.48
CA GLY A 134 -6.54 0.85 -7.38
C GLY A 134 -5.86 2.16 -7.81
N ARG A 135 -4.53 2.26 -7.68
CA ARG A 135 -3.71 3.43 -8.11
C ARG A 135 -3.05 3.24 -9.47
N SER A 136 -3.21 2.05 -10.07
CA SER A 136 -2.83 1.76 -11.45
C SER A 136 -3.93 0.94 -12.11
N ARG A 137 -4.07 1.09 -13.43
CA ARG A 137 -4.94 0.23 -14.25
C ARG A 137 -4.32 -1.13 -14.53
N GLY A 138 -3.04 -1.31 -14.20
CA GLY A 138 -2.28 -2.52 -14.50
C GLY A 138 -1.86 -2.62 -15.97
N ASP A 139 -1.78 -1.49 -16.70
CA ASP A 139 -1.50 -1.47 -18.15
C ASP A 139 -0.14 -2.09 -18.53
N THR A 140 0.78 -2.20 -17.57
CA THR A 140 2.11 -2.83 -17.74
C THR A 140 2.18 -4.26 -17.20
N LEU A 141 1.08 -4.80 -16.67
CA LEU A 141 1.01 -6.15 -16.12
C LEU A 141 0.64 -7.14 -17.23
N ALA A 142 1.26 -8.32 -17.18
CA ALA A 142 0.88 -9.45 -18.03
C ALA A 142 -0.08 -10.37 -17.27
N VAL A 143 -1.04 -10.96 -17.97
CA VAL A 143 -1.98 -11.95 -17.42
C VAL A 143 -1.92 -13.24 -18.23
N THR A 144 -1.98 -14.40 -17.57
CA THR A 144 -1.99 -15.71 -18.22
C THR A 144 -3.10 -16.58 -17.61
N PRO A 145 -3.98 -17.20 -18.42
CA PRO A 145 -4.11 -17.04 -19.87
C PRO A 145 -4.46 -15.60 -20.27
N ASP A 146 -4.27 -15.26 -21.56
CA ASP A 146 -4.61 -13.92 -22.08
C ASP A 146 -6.08 -13.60 -21.80
N GLY A 147 -6.33 -12.40 -21.28
CA GLY A 147 -7.67 -11.96 -20.86
C GLY A 147 -7.64 -10.61 -20.17
N PRO A 148 -8.77 -10.13 -19.61
CA PRO A 148 -8.76 -8.97 -18.73
C PRO A 148 -8.07 -9.31 -17.41
N LEU A 149 -7.44 -8.30 -16.79
CA LEU A 149 -7.01 -8.42 -15.39
C LEU A 149 -8.24 -8.66 -14.49
N PRO A 150 -8.11 -9.46 -13.41
CA PRO A 150 -9.09 -9.48 -12.34
C PRO A 150 -9.41 -8.06 -11.85
N THR A 151 -10.56 -7.86 -11.21
CA THR A 151 -10.88 -6.58 -10.57
C THR A 151 -10.72 -6.74 -9.06
N PRO A 152 -9.61 -6.26 -8.46
CA PRO A 152 -9.47 -6.24 -7.01
C PRO A 152 -10.61 -5.42 -6.38
N PRO A 153 -11.10 -5.78 -5.19
CA PRO A 153 -12.04 -4.93 -4.47
C PRO A 153 -11.34 -3.65 -4.02
N GLU A 154 -12.13 -2.67 -3.57
CA GLU A 154 -11.57 -1.45 -3.01
C GLU A 154 -10.67 -1.78 -1.79
N TRP A 155 -9.48 -1.18 -1.81
CA TRP A 155 -8.51 -1.27 -0.73
C TRP A 155 -8.74 -0.11 0.26
N VAL A 156 -9.11 -0.45 1.49
CA VAL A 156 -9.46 0.47 2.58
C VAL A 156 -8.48 0.33 3.72
#